data_AF-A0A6A4HKM5-F1
#
_entry.id   AF-A0A6A4HKM5-F1
#
_cell.length_a   1.000
_cell.length_b   1.000
_cell.length_c   1.000
_cell.angle_alpha   90.00
_cell.angle_beta   90.00
_cell.angle_gamma   90.00
#
_symmetry.space_group_name_H-M   'P 1'
#
loop_
_entity.id
_entity.type
_entity.pdbx_description
1 polymer ?
#
loop_
_entity_poly.entity_id
_entity_poly.type
_entity_poly.pdbx_seq_one_letter_code
_entity_poly.pdbx_strand_id
1 'polypeptide(L)'
;MTKFNMQKAKTLEELLNLKPFVAACARDMVDHGMSFGETAAGKELLKELLALKAQLDAANSEMEDRVKEIEENQKKILEALEAERKKNDKVRDDFERESQQRKQDIMEQQESIRQLRRDMENKADNARRDLQDSLNRKMKVMEARVSSLQAKVRERADAAAKAEKASKAAIHRLEAQAQEAEGEMEKIEKRIARTNAKTKELERKEARRQRKMEKLERKLQRAGGNQPVIDTLGDGCKCPRCPDCPKCPDCPKCPKCPKCPKCPVYPCPRCPDRPIYIINLPCPPQPVQPCPPQLPIIIPNPPPPAPEPPQMTMEQYLADPGVQAWRAQNAAPAQQCIPMPRWC
;
A
#
# COMPACT_ATOMS: atom_id res chain seq x y z
N MET A 1 56.00 7.44 -120.12
CA MET A 1 56.19 5.97 -119.95
C MET A 1 57.55 5.44 -120.43
N THR A 2 58.62 6.24 -120.50
CA THR A 2 59.96 5.76 -120.95
C THR A 2 61.08 5.86 -119.89
N LYS A 3 60.91 6.59 -118.78
CA LYS A 3 61.93 6.69 -117.72
C LYS A 3 61.89 5.59 -116.65
N PHE A 4 60.74 4.96 -116.41
CA PHE A 4 60.59 3.91 -115.39
C PHE A 4 61.18 2.55 -115.83
N ASN A 5 61.30 2.31 -117.14
CA ASN A 5 61.92 1.10 -117.68
C ASN A 5 63.46 1.14 -117.65
N MET A 6 64.09 2.32 -117.62
CA MET A 6 65.56 2.40 -117.53
C MET A 6 66.11 2.14 -116.12
N GLN A 7 65.37 2.50 -115.06
CA GLN A 7 65.82 2.22 -113.69
C GLN A 7 65.70 0.74 -113.33
N LYS A 8 64.64 0.05 -113.77
CA LYS A 8 64.54 -1.41 -113.62
C LYS A 8 65.65 -2.15 -114.36
N ALA A 9 66.02 -1.68 -115.56
CA ALA A 9 67.13 -2.27 -116.31
C ALA A 9 68.47 -2.12 -115.57
N LYS A 10 68.78 -0.94 -115.00
CA LYS A 10 70.01 -0.74 -114.20
C LYS A 10 70.05 -1.58 -112.92
N THR A 11 68.96 -1.70 -112.18
CA THR A 11 68.93 -2.55 -110.97
C THR A 11 69.00 -4.04 -111.30
N LEU A 12 68.44 -4.46 -112.44
CA LEU A 12 68.54 -5.86 -112.89
C LEU A 12 69.96 -6.17 -113.35
N GLU A 13 70.62 -5.23 -114.03
CA GLU A 13 72.01 -5.35 -114.49
C GLU A 13 73.02 -5.31 -113.33
N GLU A 14 72.74 -4.54 -112.26
CA GLU A 14 73.49 -4.60 -111.00
C GLU A 14 73.24 -5.92 -110.23
N LEU A 15 72.02 -6.45 -110.23
CA LEU A 15 71.71 -7.76 -109.63
C LEU A 15 72.32 -8.94 -110.42
N LEU A 16 72.44 -8.81 -111.74
CA LEU A 16 73.06 -9.82 -112.61
C LEU A 16 74.59 -9.72 -112.63
N ASN A 17 75.16 -8.55 -112.32
CA ASN A 17 76.61 -8.35 -112.19
C ASN A 17 77.13 -8.46 -110.74
N LEU A 18 76.24 -8.60 -109.75
CA LEU A 18 76.63 -9.11 -108.44
C LEU A 18 77.13 -10.53 -108.65
N LYS A 19 78.45 -10.71 -108.60
CA LYS A 19 79.10 -12.03 -108.55
C LYS A 19 78.24 -12.93 -107.67
N PRO A 20 77.83 -14.13 -108.14
CA PRO A 20 76.95 -14.99 -107.37
C PRO A 20 77.54 -15.08 -105.96
N PHE A 21 76.78 -14.63 -104.97
CA PHE A 21 77.20 -14.67 -103.58
C PHE A 21 77.18 -16.15 -103.18
N VAL A 22 78.24 -16.84 -103.57
CA VAL A 22 78.55 -18.17 -103.08
C VAL A 22 79.18 -17.93 -101.74
N ALA A 23 78.37 -18.11 -100.68
CA ALA A 23 78.83 -18.06 -99.30
C ALA A 23 80.12 -18.86 -99.18
N ALA A 24 81.10 -18.37 -98.41
CA ALA A 24 82.44 -18.97 -98.36
C ALA A 24 82.39 -20.49 -98.09
N CYS A 25 81.42 -20.94 -97.28
CA CYS A 25 81.16 -22.36 -97.03
C CYS A 25 80.78 -23.17 -98.28
N ALA A 26 79.97 -22.62 -99.18
CA ALA A 26 79.55 -23.30 -100.40
C ALA A 26 80.71 -23.40 -101.41
N ARG A 27 81.69 -22.49 -101.35
CA ARG A 27 82.92 -22.57 -102.15
C ARG A 27 83.84 -23.67 -101.63
N ASP A 28 84.05 -23.74 -100.31
CA ASP A 28 84.86 -24.80 -99.69
C ASP A 28 84.29 -26.21 -99.93
N MET A 29 82.97 -26.37 -99.91
CA MET A 29 82.31 -27.66 -100.20
C MET A 29 82.53 -28.13 -101.64
N VAL A 30 82.45 -27.22 -102.62
CA VAL A 30 82.59 -27.53 -104.04
C VAL A 30 84.05 -27.75 -104.42
N ASP A 31 84.95 -26.91 -103.93
CA ASP A 31 86.37 -26.91 -104.33
C ASP A 31 87.17 -28.05 -103.66
N HIS A 32 86.77 -28.48 -102.46
CA HIS A 32 87.50 -29.50 -101.69
C HIS A 32 86.72 -30.81 -101.48
N GLY A 33 85.51 -30.93 -102.06
CA GLY A 33 84.66 -32.12 -101.92
C GLY A 33 84.21 -32.40 -100.48
N MET A 34 84.26 -31.40 -99.61
CA MET A 34 83.92 -31.51 -98.18
C MET A 34 82.42 -31.36 -97.96
N SER A 35 81.87 -32.12 -97.01
CA SER A 35 80.50 -31.91 -96.53
C SER A 35 80.41 -30.61 -95.73
N PHE A 36 79.21 -30.01 -95.60
CA PHE A 36 79.03 -28.76 -94.85
C PHE A 36 79.62 -28.84 -93.44
N GLY A 37 79.45 -29.97 -92.75
CA GLY A 37 80.01 -30.22 -91.41
C GLY A 37 81.53 -30.29 -91.33
N GLU A 38 82.24 -30.44 -92.46
CA GLU A 38 83.69 -30.45 -92.52
C GLU A 38 84.29 -29.06 -92.80
N THR A 39 83.51 -28.16 -93.41
CA THR A 39 83.90 -26.75 -93.62
C THR A 39 84.09 -26.01 -92.30
N ALA A 40 84.98 -25.01 -92.28
CA ALA A 40 85.23 -24.21 -91.07
C ALA A 40 83.95 -23.53 -90.55
N ALA A 41 83.13 -23.01 -91.46
CA ALA A 41 81.83 -22.42 -91.12
C ALA A 41 80.86 -23.45 -90.53
N GLY A 42 80.74 -24.65 -91.11
CA GLY A 42 79.86 -25.69 -90.59
C GLY A 42 80.31 -26.26 -89.24
N LYS A 43 81.63 -26.34 -88.98
CA LYS A 43 82.16 -26.73 -87.66
C LYS A 43 81.85 -25.70 -86.58
N GLU A 44 82.01 -24.41 -86.88
CA GLU A 44 81.66 -23.35 -85.91
C GLU A 44 80.15 -23.33 -85.65
N LEU A 45 79.33 -23.50 -86.69
CA LEU A 45 77.88 -23.57 -86.55
C LEU A 45 77.44 -24.81 -85.75
N LEU A 46 78.05 -25.97 -85.97
CA LEU A 46 77.79 -27.18 -85.17
C LEU A 46 78.16 -26.97 -83.69
N LYS A 47 79.27 -26.29 -83.43
CA LYS A 47 79.73 -25.94 -82.07
C LYS A 47 78.76 -24.97 -81.39
N GLU A 48 78.28 -23.95 -82.10
CA GLU A 48 77.23 -23.04 -81.61
C GLU A 48 75.92 -23.80 -81.33
N LEU A 49 75.52 -24.71 -82.23
CA LEU A 49 74.30 -25.52 -82.07
C LEU A 49 74.40 -26.48 -80.87
N LEU A 50 75.56 -27.10 -80.66
CA LEU A 50 75.84 -27.91 -79.46
C LEU A 50 75.87 -27.06 -78.19
N ALA A 51 76.44 -25.86 -78.23
CA ALA A 51 76.43 -24.93 -77.10
C ALA A 51 75.00 -24.47 -76.76
N LEU A 52 74.19 -24.14 -77.77
CA LEU A 52 72.77 -23.81 -77.62
C LEU A 52 71.97 -24.99 -77.06
N LYS A 53 72.22 -26.21 -77.54
CA LYS A 53 71.59 -27.41 -76.99
C LYS A 53 71.95 -27.60 -75.51
N ALA A 54 73.23 -27.46 -75.15
CA ALA A 54 73.66 -27.55 -73.76
C ALA A 54 73.03 -26.45 -72.88
N GLN A 55 72.88 -25.22 -73.40
CA GLN A 55 72.15 -24.15 -72.71
C GLN A 55 70.66 -24.48 -72.53
N LEU A 56 70.02 -25.05 -73.55
CA LEU A 56 68.61 -25.44 -73.49
C LEU A 56 68.40 -26.59 -72.50
N ASP A 57 69.26 -27.60 -72.51
CA ASP A 57 69.21 -28.72 -71.57
C ASP A 57 69.45 -28.25 -70.13
N ALA A 58 70.39 -27.32 -69.92
CA ALA A 58 70.63 -26.69 -68.61
C ALA A 58 69.43 -25.87 -68.13
N ALA A 59 68.82 -25.06 -69.01
CA ALA A 59 67.63 -24.27 -68.69
C ALA A 59 66.41 -25.16 -68.40
N ASN A 60 66.25 -26.28 -69.12
CA ASN A 60 65.20 -27.26 -68.84
C ASN A 60 65.41 -27.92 -67.49
N SER A 61 66.64 -28.33 -67.17
CA SER A 61 66.96 -28.88 -65.84
C SER A 61 66.66 -27.87 -64.73
N GLU A 62 67.00 -26.59 -64.91
CA GLU A 62 66.69 -25.54 -63.94
C GLU A 62 65.17 -25.31 -63.80
N MET A 63 64.43 -25.35 -64.90
CA MET A 63 62.96 -25.24 -64.86
C MET A 63 62.34 -26.44 -64.14
N GLU A 64 62.81 -27.66 -64.37
CA GLU A 64 62.33 -28.85 -63.66
C GLU A 64 62.58 -28.75 -62.16
N ASP A 65 63.73 -28.26 -61.73
CA ASP A 65 64.03 -28.05 -60.32
C ASP A 65 63.14 -26.97 -59.70
N ARG A 66 62.89 -25.87 -60.42
CA ARG A 66 61.94 -24.84 -59.98
C ARG A 66 60.50 -25.36 -59.89
N VAL A 67 60.08 -26.22 -60.82
CA VAL A 67 58.75 -26.84 -60.77
C VAL A 67 58.63 -27.73 -59.53
N LYS A 68 59.63 -28.56 -59.23
CA LYS A 68 59.65 -29.37 -58.00
C LYS A 68 59.59 -28.50 -56.74
N GLU A 69 60.36 -27.41 -56.70
CA GLU A 69 60.32 -26.47 -55.58
C GLU A 69 58.93 -25.82 -55.41
N ILE A 70 58.30 -25.43 -56.52
CA ILE A 70 56.93 -24.89 -56.51
C ILE A 70 55.93 -25.94 -56.02
N GLU A 71 56.03 -27.19 -56.47
CA GLU A 71 55.16 -28.29 -56.03
C GLU A 71 55.32 -28.57 -54.52
N GLU A 72 56.55 -28.58 -54.00
CA GLU A 72 56.80 -28.72 -52.57
C GLU A 72 56.24 -27.55 -51.76
N ASN A 73 56.39 -26.32 -52.27
CA ASN A 73 55.83 -25.13 -51.63
C ASN A 73 54.30 -25.14 -51.65
N GLN A 74 53.68 -25.57 -52.76
CA GLN A 74 52.23 -25.76 -52.84
C GLN A 74 51.74 -26.81 -51.83
N LYS A 75 52.45 -27.93 -51.69
CA LYS A 75 52.14 -28.96 -50.71
C LYS A 75 52.20 -28.41 -49.27
N LYS A 76 53.26 -27.67 -48.92
CA LYS A 76 53.39 -27.02 -47.60
C LYS A 76 52.25 -26.04 -47.32
N ILE A 77 51.82 -25.26 -48.33
CA ILE A 77 50.70 -24.33 -48.20
C ILE A 77 49.39 -25.10 -47.94
N LEU A 78 49.12 -26.19 -48.67
CA LEU A 78 47.92 -26.99 -48.47
C LEU A 78 47.90 -27.65 -47.07
N GLU A 79 49.02 -28.21 -46.62
CA GLU A 79 49.13 -28.78 -45.28
C GLU A 79 48.92 -27.71 -44.19
N ALA A 80 49.46 -26.51 -44.37
CA ALA A 80 49.22 -25.39 -43.46
C ALA A 80 47.75 -24.93 -43.44
N LEU A 81 47.08 -24.87 -44.61
CA LEU A 81 45.66 -24.54 -44.71
C LEU A 81 44.77 -25.59 -44.06
N GLU A 82 45.08 -26.88 -44.20
CA GLU A 82 44.37 -27.94 -43.51
C GLU A 82 44.56 -27.89 -41.99
N ALA A 83 45.77 -27.60 -41.53
CA ALA A 83 46.05 -27.42 -40.11
C ALA A 83 45.26 -26.24 -39.52
N GLU A 84 45.19 -25.12 -40.23
CA GLU A 84 44.37 -23.96 -39.82
C GLU A 84 42.86 -24.26 -39.86
N ARG A 85 42.38 -25.02 -40.86
CA ARG A 85 40.98 -25.49 -40.88
C ARG A 85 40.66 -26.32 -39.65
N LYS A 86 41.51 -27.28 -39.29
CA LYS A 86 41.33 -28.12 -38.08
C LYS A 86 41.32 -27.30 -36.79
N LYS A 87 42.16 -26.26 -36.69
CA LYS A 87 42.14 -25.33 -35.54
C LYS A 87 40.84 -24.53 -35.48
N ASN A 88 40.37 -24.01 -36.61
CA ASN A 88 39.11 -23.26 -36.68
C ASN A 88 37.90 -24.14 -36.36
N ASP A 89 37.86 -25.38 -36.84
CA ASP A 89 36.80 -26.33 -36.50
C ASP A 89 36.79 -26.61 -34.99
N LYS A 90 37.96 -26.81 -34.38
CA LYS A 90 38.07 -26.99 -32.92
C LYS A 90 37.55 -25.79 -32.13
N VAL A 91 37.91 -24.57 -32.53
CA VAL A 91 37.43 -23.33 -31.88
C VAL A 91 35.91 -23.20 -32.04
N ARG A 92 35.36 -23.58 -33.21
CA ARG A 92 33.91 -23.59 -33.44
C ARG A 92 33.20 -24.59 -32.53
N ASP A 93 33.73 -25.80 -32.40
CA ASP A 93 33.16 -26.84 -31.54
C ASP A 93 33.25 -26.46 -30.05
N ASP A 94 34.37 -25.85 -29.62
CA ASP A 94 34.53 -25.31 -28.27
C ASP A 94 33.52 -24.19 -27.99
N PHE A 95 33.35 -23.26 -28.92
CA PHE A 95 32.36 -22.19 -28.83
C PHE A 95 30.92 -22.72 -28.77
N GLU A 96 30.59 -23.74 -29.57
CA GLU A 96 29.26 -24.35 -29.55
C GLU A 96 28.98 -25.06 -28.23
N ARG A 97 29.97 -25.77 -27.67
CA ARG A 97 29.86 -26.40 -26.34
C ARG A 97 29.65 -25.37 -25.23
N GLU A 98 30.44 -24.29 -25.21
CA GLU A 98 30.24 -23.21 -24.24
C GLU A 98 28.87 -22.53 -24.41
N SER A 99 28.42 -22.33 -25.66
CA SER A 99 27.11 -21.76 -25.95
C SER A 99 25.98 -22.64 -25.41
N GLN A 100 26.07 -23.96 -25.61
CA GLN A 100 25.10 -24.92 -25.08
C GLN A 100 25.12 -24.97 -23.56
N GLN A 101 26.29 -24.93 -22.93
CA GLN A 101 26.43 -24.89 -21.48
C GLN A 101 25.80 -23.62 -20.89
N ARG A 102 26.08 -22.45 -21.46
CA ARG A 102 25.45 -21.18 -21.02
C ARG A 102 23.93 -21.21 -21.16
N LYS A 103 23.41 -21.85 -22.21
CA LYS A 103 21.96 -22.02 -22.38
C LYS A 103 21.37 -22.90 -21.27
N GLN A 104 22.04 -23.98 -20.89
CA GLN A 104 21.62 -24.84 -19.77
C GLN A 104 21.64 -24.06 -18.45
N ASP A 105 22.72 -23.35 -18.14
CA ASP A 105 22.84 -22.55 -16.93
C ASP A 105 21.74 -21.48 -16.84
N ILE A 106 21.42 -20.82 -17.96
CA ILE A 106 20.33 -19.83 -18.00
C ILE A 106 18.97 -20.50 -17.74
N MET A 107 18.72 -21.69 -18.30
CA MET A 107 17.48 -22.43 -18.04
C MET A 107 17.35 -22.84 -16.57
N GLU A 108 18.43 -23.36 -15.97
CA GLU A 108 18.46 -23.71 -14.55
C GLU A 108 18.25 -22.49 -13.64
N GLN A 109 18.89 -21.35 -13.96
CA GLN A 109 18.67 -20.09 -13.25
C GLN A 109 17.22 -19.62 -13.36
N GLN A 110 16.62 -19.70 -14.56
CA GLN A 110 15.21 -19.34 -14.75
C GLN A 110 14.28 -20.26 -13.95
N GLU A 111 14.55 -21.56 -13.90
CA GLU A 111 13.77 -22.51 -13.11
C GLU A 111 13.91 -22.26 -11.61
N SER A 112 15.12 -21.97 -11.13
CA SER A 112 15.37 -21.56 -9.74
C SER A 112 14.61 -20.28 -9.37
N ILE A 113 14.62 -19.26 -10.25
CA ILE A 113 13.84 -18.03 -10.05
C ILE A 113 12.33 -18.32 -10.05
N ARG A 114 11.84 -19.19 -10.93
CA ARG A 114 10.43 -19.62 -10.94
C ARG A 114 10.06 -20.33 -9.65
N GLN A 115 10.93 -21.20 -9.14
CA GLN A 115 10.72 -21.89 -7.87
C GLN A 115 10.65 -20.91 -6.70
N LEU A 116 11.60 -19.97 -6.60
CA LEU A 116 11.61 -18.95 -5.55
C LEU A 116 10.34 -18.08 -5.61
N ARG A 117 9.86 -17.73 -6.80
CA ARG A 117 8.59 -16.99 -6.96
C ARG A 117 7.39 -17.79 -6.43
N ARG A 118 7.30 -19.08 -6.77
CA ARG A 118 6.25 -19.97 -6.23
C ARG A 118 6.28 -20.04 -4.71
N ASP A 119 7.47 -20.16 -4.12
CA ASP A 119 7.61 -20.23 -2.66
C ASP A 119 7.20 -18.91 -1.97
N MET A 120 7.53 -17.77 -2.57
CA MET A 120 7.13 -16.45 -2.08
C MET A 120 5.61 -16.23 -2.18
N GLU A 121 5.00 -16.65 -3.29
CA GLU A 121 3.55 -16.59 -3.50
C GLU A 121 2.80 -17.46 -2.49
N ASN A 122 3.24 -18.72 -2.31
CA ASN A 122 2.69 -19.62 -1.29
C ASN A 122 2.81 -19.04 0.13
N LYS A 123 3.94 -18.41 0.46
CA LYS A 123 4.12 -17.73 1.76
C LYS A 123 3.17 -16.54 1.92
N ALA A 124 2.99 -15.73 0.88
CA ALA A 124 2.07 -14.59 0.90
C ALA A 124 0.61 -15.06 1.07
N ASP A 125 0.21 -16.12 0.37
CA ASP A 125 -1.13 -16.69 0.48
C ASP A 125 -1.40 -17.28 1.86
N ASN A 126 -0.43 -17.98 2.45
CA ASN A 126 -0.55 -18.48 3.82
C ASN A 126 -0.70 -17.34 4.82
N ALA A 127 0.13 -16.29 4.72
CA ALA A 127 0.01 -15.11 5.57
C ALA A 127 -1.34 -14.39 5.41
N ARG A 128 -1.89 -14.35 4.18
CA ARG A 128 -3.22 -13.79 3.91
C ARG A 128 -4.33 -14.62 4.56
N ARG A 129 -4.25 -15.96 4.48
CA ARG A 129 -5.20 -16.86 5.16
C ARG A 129 -5.16 -16.68 6.67
N ASP A 130 -3.97 -16.64 7.27
CA ASP A 130 -3.81 -16.44 8.72
C ASP A 130 -4.40 -15.10 9.18
N LEU A 131 -4.19 -14.03 8.42
CA LEU A 131 -4.79 -12.73 8.69
C LEU A 131 -6.32 -12.78 8.58
N GLN A 132 -6.85 -13.43 7.55
CA GLN A 132 -8.29 -13.58 7.35
C GLN A 132 -8.93 -14.39 8.49
N ASP A 133 -8.29 -15.48 8.93
CA ASP A 133 -8.74 -16.28 10.06
C ASP A 133 -8.70 -15.49 11.38
N SER A 134 -7.67 -14.68 11.59
CA SER A 134 -7.58 -13.78 12.75
C SER A 134 -8.72 -12.75 12.76
N LEU A 135 -9.02 -12.15 11.61
CA LEU A 135 -10.14 -11.22 11.46
C LEU A 135 -11.49 -11.90 11.69
N ASN A 136 -11.69 -13.09 11.13
CA ASN A 136 -12.91 -13.88 11.34
C ASN A 136 -13.12 -14.26 12.81
N ARG A 137 -12.05 -14.63 13.53
CA ARG A 137 -12.12 -14.88 14.98
C ARG A 137 -12.53 -13.63 15.75
N LYS A 138 -11.94 -12.47 15.43
CA LYS A 138 -12.32 -11.19 16.05
C LYS A 138 -13.76 -10.81 15.74
N MET A 139 -14.21 -11.01 14.51
CA MET A 139 -15.59 -10.76 14.08
C MET A 139 -16.57 -11.60 14.90
N LYS A 140 -16.33 -12.91 15.03
CA LYS A 140 -17.16 -13.81 15.86
C LYS A 140 -17.24 -13.37 17.33
N VAL A 141 -16.13 -12.91 17.91
CA VAL A 141 -16.13 -12.38 19.28
C VAL A 141 -16.97 -11.11 19.40
N MET A 142 -16.86 -10.21 18.42
CA MET A 142 -17.67 -8.98 18.39
C MET A 142 -19.17 -9.30 18.18
N GLU A 143 -19.51 -10.24 17.30
CA GLU A 143 -20.88 -10.71 17.10
C GLU A 143 -21.49 -11.33 18.35
N ALA A 144 -20.73 -12.14 19.08
CA ALA A 144 -21.15 -12.69 20.37
C ALA A 144 -21.39 -11.59 21.41
N ARG A 145 -20.53 -10.55 21.43
CA ARG A 145 -20.70 -9.39 22.31
C ARG A 145 -21.94 -8.57 21.94
N VAL A 146 -22.19 -8.34 20.65
CA VAL A 146 -23.38 -7.64 20.18
C VAL A 146 -24.64 -8.43 20.55
N SER A 147 -24.64 -9.75 20.31
CA SER A 147 -25.75 -10.63 20.72
C SER A 147 -26.01 -10.58 22.23
N SER A 148 -24.95 -10.62 23.05
CA SER A 148 -25.07 -10.49 24.51
C SER A 148 -25.63 -9.12 24.94
N LEU A 149 -25.19 -8.03 24.32
CA LEU A 149 -25.71 -6.70 24.59
C LEU A 149 -27.18 -6.56 24.17
N GLN A 150 -27.56 -7.10 23.02
CA GLN A 150 -28.95 -7.14 22.57
C GLN A 150 -29.85 -7.90 23.56
N ALA A 151 -29.39 -9.04 24.08
CA ALA A 151 -30.11 -9.79 25.11
C ALA A 151 -30.30 -8.95 26.39
N LYS A 152 -29.26 -8.27 26.86
CA LYS A 152 -29.34 -7.36 28.03
C LYS A 152 -30.29 -6.18 27.80
N VAL A 153 -30.30 -5.62 26.60
CA VAL A 153 -31.24 -4.54 26.24
C VAL A 153 -32.68 -5.03 26.28
N ARG A 154 -32.96 -6.24 25.75
CA ARG A 154 -34.29 -6.86 25.82
C ARG A 154 -34.71 -7.13 27.27
N GLU A 155 -33.83 -7.70 28.08
CA GLU A 155 -34.10 -7.94 29.51
C GLU A 155 -34.44 -6.64 30.25
N ARG A 156 -33.69 -5.55 29.99
CA ARG A 156 -33.97 -4.24 30.57
C ARG A 156 -35.29 -3.64 30.07
N ALA A 157 -35.61 -3.82 28.78
CA ALA A 157 -36.88 -3.38 28.22
C ALA A 157 -38.06 -4.12 28.86
N ASP A 158 -37.96 -5.44 29.05
CA ASP A 158 -38.98 -6.25 29.73
C ASP A 158 -39.13 -5.85 31.21
N ALA A 159 -38.02 -5.60 31.91
CA ALA A 159 -38.04 -5.12 33.28
C ALA A 159 -38.68 -3.72 33.40
N ALA A 160 -38.36 -2.81 32.48
CA ALA A 160 -38.97 -1.49 32.42
C ALA A 160 -40.48 -1.58 32.13
N ALA A 161 -40.91 -2.44 31.20
CA ALA A 161 -42.33 -2.66 30.92
C ALA A 161 -43.09 -3.23 32.13
N LYS A 162 -42.47 -4.13 32.91
CA LYS A 162 -43.04 -4.62 34.17
C LYS A 162 -43.14 -3.53 35.23
N ALA A 163 -42.09 -2.71 35.38
CA ALA A 163 -42.08 -1.59 36.32
C ALA A 163 -43.14 -0.54 35.96
N GLU A 164 -43.32 -0.24 34.67
CA GLU A 164 -44.36 0.66 34.17
C GLU A 164 -45.76 0.13 34.50
N LYS A 165 -46.02 -1.17 34.26
CA LYS A 165 -47.30 -1.80 34.64
C LYS A 165 -47.56 -1.73 36.14
N ALA A 166 -46.54 -2.00 36.96
CA ALA A 166 -46.65 -1.92 38.41
C ALA A 166 -46.91 -0.48 38.89
N SER A 167 -46.23 0.50 38.30
CA SER A 167 -46.43 1.93 38.59
C SER A 167 -47.84 2.38 38.22
N LYS A 168 -48.34 2.02 37.03
CA LYS A 168 -49.73 2.31 36.63
C LYS A 168 -50.76 1.69 37.57
N ALA A 169 -50.56 0.44 37.99
CA ALA A 169 -51.43 -0.20 38.98
C ALA A 169 -51.40 0.50 40.35
N ALA A 170 -50.24 1.00 40.78
CA ALA A 170 -50.10 1.76 42.02
C ALA A 170 -50.81 3.13 41.92
N ILE A 171 -50.67 3.82 40.79
CA ILE A 171 -51.37 5.09 40.52
C ILE A 171 -52.89 4.86 40.60
N HIS A 172 -53.42 3.84 39.93
CA HIS A 172 -54.86 3.55 40.00
C HIS A 172 -55.36 3.22 41.41
N ARG A 173 -54.55 2.56 42.25
CA ARG A 173 -54.91 2.32 43.66
C ARG A 173 -54.96 3.62 44.46
N LEU A 174 -53.99 4.52 44.25
CA LEU A 174 -53.96 5.82 44.92
C LEU A 174 -55.13 6.71 44.46
N GLU A 175 -55.47 6.68 43.16
CA GLU A 175 -56.66 7.37 42.63
C GLU A 175 -57.95 6.84 43.26
N ALA A 176 -58.10 5.52 43.39
CA ALA A 176 -59.26 4.93 44.06
C ALA A 176 -59.34 5.34 45.54
N GLN A 177 -58.22 5.32 46.27
CA GLN A 177 -58.16 5.79 47.66
C GLN A 177 -58.49 7.28 47.79
N ALA A 178 -58.03 8.11 46.85
CA ALA A 178 -58.35 9.54 46.83
C ALA A 178 -59.85 9.77 46.61
N GLN A 179 -60.48 9.03 45.70
CA GLN A 179 -61.94 9.09 45.47
C GLN A 179 -62.74 8.65 46.69
N GLU A 180 -62.32 7.58 47.37
CA GLU A 180 -62.94 7.14 48.63
C GLU A 180 -62.82 8.21 49.72
N ALA A 181 -61.64 8.82 49.86
CA ALA A 181 -61.40 9.90 50.82
C ALA A 181 -62.23 11.15 50.51
N GLU A 182 -62.36 11.54 49.24
CA GLU A 182 -63.24 12.63 48.80
C GLU A 182 -64.71 12.33 49.15
N GLY A 183 -65.17 11.10 48.92
CA GLY A 183 -66.52 10.67 49.31
C GLY A 183 -66.75 10.71 50.82
N GLU A 184 -65.76 10.35 51.64
CA GLU A 184 -65.82 10.48 53.10
C GLU A 184 -65.81 11.95 53.55
N MET A 185 -64.98 12.80 52.93
CA MET A 185 -64.97 14.24 53.20
C MET A 185 -66.33 14.88 52.88
N GLU A 186 -66.96 14.51 51.76
CA GLU A 186 -68.31 15.00 51.41
C GLU A 186 -69.36 14.57 52.46
N LYS A 187 -69.26 13.35 53.00
CA LYS A 187 -70.13 12.89 54.11
C LYS A 187 -69.89 13.70 55.38
N ILE A 188 -68.64 14.00 55.71
CA ILE A 188 -68.27 14.82 56.87
C ILE A 188 -68.81 16.24 56.70
N GLU A 189 -68.66 16.87 55.53
CA GLU A 189 -69.22 18.18 55.22
C GLU A 189 -70.74 18.21 55.39
N LYS A 190 -71.46 17.20 54.87
CA LYS A 190 -72.91 17.05 55.09
C LYS A 190 -73.25 16.91 56.58
N ARG A 191 -72.45 16.20 57.38
CA ARG A 191 -72.64 16.10 58.84
C ARG A 191 -72.42 17.45 59.53
N ILE A 192 -71.35 18.17 59.19
CA ILE A 192 -71.06 19.51 59.71
C ILE A 192 -72.22 20.46 59.38
N ALA A 193 -72.72 20.45 58.13
CA ALA A 193 -73.85 21.27 57.71
C ALA A 193 -75.12 20.99 58.53
N ARG A 194 -75.43 19.71 58.81
CA ARG A 194 -76.55 19.32 59.68
C ARG A 194 -76.35 19.79 61.13
N THR A 195 -75.15 19.65 61.68
CA THR A 195 -74.83 20.12 63.03
C THR A 195 -74.97 21.64 63.12
N ASN A 196 -74.43 22.39 62.16
CA ASN A 196 -74.56 23.84 62.10
C ASN A 196 -76.02 24.29 61.99
N ALA A 197 -76.85 23.58 61.22
CA ALA A 197 -78.29 23.85 61.14
C ALA A 197 -78.98 23.65 62.50
N LYS A 198 -78.66 22.57 63.23
CA LYS A 198 -79.16 22.33 64.59
C LYS A 198 -78.70 23.40 65.57
N THR A 199 -77.44 23.81 65.53
CA THR A 199 -76.90 24.89 66.37
C THR A 199 -77.67 26.19 66.13
N LYS A 200 -77.88 26.58 64.86
CA LYS A 200 -78.72 27.75 64.52
C LYS A 200 -80.16 27.64 65.01
N GLU A 201 -80.74 26.45 65.01
CA GLU A 201 -82.09 26.22 65.57
C GLU A 201 -82.11 26.40 67.10
N LEU A 202 -81.09 25.88 67.79
CA LEU A 202 -80.92 26.04 69.24
C LEU A 202 -80.70 27.50 69.62
N GLU A 203 -79.84 28.22 68.91
CA GLU A 203 -79.64 29.67 69.10
C GLU A 203 -80.95 30.44 68.92
N ARG A 204 -81.77 30.10 67.91
CA ARG A 204 -83.10 30.69 67.74
C ARG A 204 -84.04 30.37 68.91
N LYS A 205 -83.99 29.15 69.46
CA LYS A 205 -84.78 28.75 70.64
C LYS A 205 -84.30 29.49 71.90
N GLU A 206 -83.00 29.64 72.06
CA GLU A 206 -82.37 30.35 73.17
C GLU A 206 -82.68 31.85 73.11
N ALA A 207 -82.53 32.48 71.95
CA ALA A 207 -82.95 33.87 71.74
C ALA A 207 -84.45 34.08 72.06
N ARG A 208 -85.32 33.11 71.73
CA ARG A 208 -86.73 33.13 72.15
C ARG A 208 -86.89 33.02 73.66
N ARG A 209 -86.10 32.18 74.34
CA ARG A 209 -86.11 32.05 75.81
C ARG A 209 -85.58 33.31 76.49
N GLN A 210 -84.46 33.87 76.04
CA GLN A 210 -83.91 35.13 76.52
C GLN A 210 -84.92 36.27 76.38
N ARG A 211 -85.57 36.43 75.21
CA ARG A 211 -86.66 37.41 75.04
C ARG A 211 -87.84 37.18 76.00
N LYS A 212 -88.15 35.93 76.37
CA LYS A 212 -89.17 35.63 77.38
C LYS A 212 -88.70 35.99 78.79
N MET A 213 -87.46 35.66 79.14
CA MET A 213 -86.83 36.02 80.41
C MET A 213 -86.74 37.53 80.56
N GLU A 214 -86.24 38.26 79.57
CA GLU A 214 -86.18 39.73 79.56
C GLU A 214 -87.58 40.35 79.71
N LYS A 215 -88.62 39.76 79.09
CA LYS A 215 -90.01 40.18 79.31
C LYS A 215 -90.49 39.94 80.74
N LEU A 216 -90.14 38.80 81.34
CA LEU A 216 -90.49 38.48 82.73
C LEU A 216 -89.74 39.40 83.69
N GLU A 217 -88.45 39.65 83.45
CA GLU A 217 -87.62 40.57 84.21
C GLU A 217 -88.14 42.00 84.12
N ARG A 218 -88.49 42.48 82.92
CA ARG A 218 -89.19 43.77 82.76
C ARG A 218 -90.53 43.82 83.49
N LYS A 219 -91.28 42.71 83.55
CA LYS A 219 -92.52 42.61 84.35
C LYS A 219 -92.21 42.65 85.86
N LEU A 220 -91.14 41.99 86.30
CA LEU A 220 -90.66 41.99 87.69
C LEU A 220 -90.22 43.40 88.11
N GLN A 221 -89.44 44.10 87.26
CA GLN A 221 -89.04 45.50 87.48
C GLN A 221 -90.26 46.44 87.55
N ARG A 222 -91.30 46.19 86.75
CA ARG A 222 -92.56 46.96 86.81
C ARG A 222 -93.42 46.66 88.04
N ALA A 223 -93.24 45.50 88.68
CA ALA A 223 -94.03 45.09 89.84
C ALA A 223 -93.51 45.63 91.19
N GLY A 224 -92.51 46.53 91.18
CA GLY A 224 -92.02 47.17 92.41
C GLY A 224 -91.26 46.19 93.29
N GLY A 225 -90.04 45.84 92.87
CA GLY A 225 -89.12 45.00 93.63
C GLY A 225 -87.68 45.39 93.35
N ASN A 226 -87.21 46.46 93.98
CA ASN A 226 -85.79 46.74 94.17
C ASN A 226 -85.25 45.70 95.16
N GLN A 227 -84.59 44.65 94.67
CA GLN A 227 -83.60 43.96 95.50
C GLN A 227 -82.53 43.30 94.62
N PRO A 228 -81.24 43.66 94.78
CA PRO A 228 -80.13 42.99 94.14
C PRO A 228 -79.88 41.63 94.80
N VAL A 229 -79.94 40.55 94.02
CA VAL A 229 -79.48 39.22 94.47
C VAL A 229 -77.98 39.14 94.21
N ILE A 230 -77.27 39.56 95.25
CA ILE A 230 -76.01 39.10 95.82
C ILE A 230 -75.29 37.98 95.04
N ASP A 231 -74.00 38.24 94.86
CA ASP A 231 -72.87 37.33 94.72
C ASP A 231 -72.97 36.03 95.56
N THR A 232 -72.03 35.11 95.30
CA THR A 232 -71.62 33.94 96.12
C THR A 232 -72.26 32.58 95.80
N LEU A 233 -71.76 31.96 94.73
CA LEU A 233 -71.29 30.57 94.75
C LEU A 233 -69.89 30.60 94.14
N GLY A 234 -68.79 30.41 94.87
CA GLY A 234 -68.63 29.42 95.92
C GLY A 234 -67.98 28.19 95.30
N ASP A 235 -66.66 28.15 95.47
CA ASP A 235 -65.83 26.94 95.60
C ASP A 235 -65.74 25.94 94.44
N GLY A 236 -64.54 25.95 93.84
CA GLY A 236 -63.71 24.76 93.99
C GLY A 236 -63.84 23.69 92.91
N CYS A 237 -63.77 24.07 91.63
CA CYS A 237 -63.28 23.11 90.64
C CYS A 237 -61.78 23.31 90.48
N LYS A 238 -61.02 22.47 91.20
CA LYS A 238 -59.60 22.25 90.98
C LYS A 238 -59.37 22.13 89.47
N CYS A 239 -58.60 23.03 88.86
CA CYS A 239 -57.91 22.70 87.64
C CYS A 239 -57.17 21.37 87.92
N PRO A 240 -57.41 20.27 87.18
CA PRO A 240 -56.41 19.22 87.17
C PRO A 240 -55.12 19.93 86.76
N ARG A 241 -54.11 19.86 87.64
CA ARG A 241 -52.74 20.27 87.28
C ARG A 241 -52.50 19.75 85.87
N CYS A 242 -52.03 20.62 84.98
CA CYS A 242 -51.42 20.14 83.75
C CYS A 242 -50.50 18.97 84.16
N PRO A 243 -50.69 17.75 83.64
CA PRO A 243 -49.68 16.73 83.84
C PRO A 243 -48.36 17.37 83.40
N ASP A 244 -47.35 17.33 84.27
CA ASP A 244 -46.02 17.85 83.97
C ASP A 244 -45.67 17.46 82.54
N CYS A 245 -45.33 18.45 81.70
CA CYS A 245 -44.81 18.17 80.37
C CYS A 245 -43.77 17.06 80.50
N PRO A 246 -43.95 15.88 79.88
CA PRO A 246 -42.92 14.86 79.90
C PRO A 246 -41.67 15.54 79.33
N LYS A 247 -40.60 15.60 80.13
CA LYS A 247 -39.30 16.07 79.66
C LYS A 247 -39.05 15.40 78.31
N CYS A 248 -38.77 16.19 77.28
CA CYS A 248 -38.41 15.68 75.97
C CYS A 248 -37.37 14.55 76.18
N PRO A 249 -37.59 13.33 75.66
CA PRO A 249 -36.58 12.30 75.75
C PRO A 249 -35.30 12.87 75.13
N ASP A 250 -34.19 12.77 75.86
CA ASP A 250 -32.89 13.22 75.37
C ASP A 250 -32.69 12.66 73.97
N CYS A 251 -32.41 13.57 73.03
CA CYS A 251 -32.18 13.23 71.64
C CYS A 251 -31.12 12.10 71.60
N PRO A 252 -31.42 10.91 71.07
CA PRO A 252 -30.45 9.83 71.04
C PRO A 252 -29.21 10.34 70.30
N LYS A 253 -28.07 10.33 71.00
CA LYS A 253 -26.78 10.73 70.42
C LYS A 253 -26.61 9.97 69.11
N CYS A 254 -26.48 10.71 68.01
CA CYS A 254 -26.29 10.14 66.68
C CYS A 254 -25.17 9.09 66.75
N PRO A 255 -25.38 7.87 66.24
CA PRO A 255 -24.32 6.88 66.16
C PRO A 255 -23.17 7.49 65.36
N LYS A 256 -21.96 7.45 65.95
CA LYS A 256 -20.74 7.93 65.27
C LYS A 256 -20.66 7.23 63.92
N CYS A 257 -20.60 8.02 62.84
CA CYS A 257 -20.51 7.49 61.49
C CYS A 257 -19.39 6.44 61.41
N PRO A 258 -19.64 5.27 60.79
CA PRO A 258 -18.59 4.28 60.57
C PRO A 258 -17.46 4.95 59.77
N LYS A 259 -16.21 4.76 60.21
CA LYS A 259 -15.04 5.26 59.51
C LYS A 259 -15.06 4.70 58.09
N CYS A 260 -15.02 5.58 57.09
CA CYS A 260 -15.00 5.18 55.70
C CYS A 260 -13.86 4.17 55.44
N PRO A 261 -14.11 3.09 54.70
CA PRO A 261 -13.05 2.19 54.28
C PRO A 261 -12.03 2.97 53.45
N LYS A 262 -10.73 2.77 53.72
CA LYS A 262 -9.65 3.37 52.93
C LYS A 262 -9.83 2.95 51.48
N CYS A 263 -9.86 3.92 50.56
CA CYS A 263 -10.00 3.65 49.14
C CYS A 263 -8.83 2.77 48.64
N PRO A 264 -9.10 1.75 47.80
CA PRO A 264 -8.06 0.97 47.16
C PRO A 264 -7.26 1.87 46.22
N VAL A 265 -5.95 1.92 46.44
CA VAL A 265 -5.01 2.62 45.55
C VAL A 265 -4.83 1.75 44.31
N TYR A 266 -5.37 2.19 43.18
CA TYR A 266 -5.11 1.54 41.90
C TYR A 266 -3.82 2.11 41.29
N PRO A 267 -2.81 1.27 41.00
CA PRO A 267 -1.62 1.71 40.28
C PRO A 267 -2.01 2.10 38.85
N CYS A 268 -1.72 3.35 38.48
CA CYS A 268 -1.94 3.83 37.13
C CYS A 268 -0.94 3.16 36.17
N PRO A 269 -1.37 2.41 35.14
CA PRO A 269 -0.47 1.64 34.28
C PRO A 269 0.33 2.49 33.27
N ARG A 270 0.37 3.82 33.42
CA ARG A 270 1.08 4.74 32.51
C ARG A 270 2.28 5.46 33.13
N CYS A 271 2.65 5.20 34.39
CA CYS A 271 3.80 5.86 35.02
C CYS A 271 4.57 4.90 35.94
N PRO A 272 5.65 4.23 35.47
CA PRO A 272 6.40 3.28 36.31
C PRO A 272 7.27 3.91 37.41
N ASP A 273 7.76 5.16 37.27
CA ASP A 273 8.87 5.64 38.13
C ASP A 273 8.68 7.02 38.80
N ARG A 274 7.48 7.38 39.24
CA ARG A 274 7.29 8.65 39.98
C ARG A 274 6.99 8.42 41.47
N PRO A 275 7.82 8.93 42.41
CA PRO A 275 7.54 8.84 43.84
C PRO A 275 6.26 9.60 44.18
N ILE A 276 5.33 8.91 44.84
CA ILE A 276 4.00 9.39 45.19
C ILE A 276 4.12 10.40 46.33
N TYR A 277 4.09 11.69 46.01
CA TYR A 277 3.85 12.74 47.00
C TYR A 277 2.35 12.93 47.20
N ILE A 278 1.89 12.68 48.42
CA ILE A 278 0.51 12.86 48.86
C ILE A 278 0.24 14.37 48.93
N ILE A 279 -0.38 14.93 47.89
CA ILE A 279 -0.90 16.30 47.91
C ILE A 279 -2.33 16.23 48.45
N ASN A 280 -2.50 16.58 49.72
CA ASN A 280 -3.80 16.84 50.33
C ASN A 280 -4.23 18.27 49.97
N LEU A 281 -4.96 18.44 48.86
CA LEU A 281 -5.79 19.63 48.63
C LEU A 281 -7.22 19.20 48.27
N PRO A 282 -8.26 19.67 48.99
CA PRO A 282 -9.64 19.50 48.57
C PRO A 282 -9.95 20.46 47.42
N CYS A 283 -10.30 19.92 46.25
CA CYS A 283 -10.83 20.70 45.14
C CYS A 283 -12.31 21.03 45.44
N PRO A 284 -12.74 22.30 45.38
CA PRO A 284 -14.14 22.67 45.60
C PRO A 284 -15.04 22.12 44.48
N PRO A 285 -16.33 21.92 44.75
CA PRO A 285 -17.27 21.42 43.74
C PRO A 285 -17.41 22.44 42.62
N GLN A 286 -17.03 22.04 41.39
CA GLN A 286 -17.30 22.86 40.22
C GLN A 286 -18.77 22.74 39.82
N PRO A 287 -19.40 23.85 39.38
CA PRO A 287 -20.75 23.85 38.85
C PRO A 287 -20.83 22.96 37.61
N VAL A 288 -21.88 22.13 37.56
CA VAL A 288 -22.18 21.26 36.43
C VAL A 288 -22.43 22.15 35.21
N GLN A 289 -21.44 22.27 34.33
CA GLN A 289 -21.67 22.91 33.03
C GLN A 289 -22.55 21.98 32.18
N PRO A 290 -23.60 22.50 31.54
CA PRO A 290 -24.34 21.74 30.55
C PRO A 290 -23.38 21.32 29.44
N CYS A 291 -23.41 20.05 29.06
CA CYS A 291 -22.64 19.52 27.94
C CYS A 291 -22.85 20.45 26.72
N PRO A 292 -21.79 20.98 26.11
CA PRO A 292 -21.94 21.67 24.83
C PRO A 292 -22.56 20.68 23.84
N PRO A 293 -23.50 21.13 22.99
CA PRO A 293 -24.08 20.28 21.96
C PRO A 293 -22.93 19.62 21.19
N GLN A 294 -22.97 18.29 21.08
CA GLN A 294 -21.99 17.55 20.29
C GLN A 294 -22.07 18.11 18.88
N LEU A 295 -21.04 18.89 18.50
CA LEU A 295 -20.85 19.26 17.12
C LEU A 295 -20.75 17.95 16.32
N PRO A 296 -21.42 17.85 15.16
CA PRO A 296 -21.30 16.68 14.31
C PRO A 296 -19.82 16.40 14.11
N ILE A 297 -19.43 15.15 14.33
CA ILE A 297 -18.10 14.66 14.01
C ILE A 297 -17.95 14.86 12.50
N ILE A 298 -17.35 15.99 12.11
CA ILE A 298 -16.89 16.22 10.75
C ILE A 298 -15.74 15.24 10.59
N ILE A 299 -16.06 14.06 10.04
CA ILE A 299 -15.05 13.18 9.48
C ILE A 299 -14.42 14.04 8.36
N PRO A 300 -13.15 14.45 8.47
CA PRO A 300 -12.51 15.18 7.38
C PRO A 300 -12.63 14.27 6.15
N ASN A 301 -13.25 14.80 5.09
CA ASN A 301 -13.27 14.10 3.81
C ASN A 301 -11.83 13.66 3.51
N PRO A 302 -11.62 12.40 3.08
CA PRO A 302 -10.30 11.97 2.68
C PRO A 302 -9.75 13.00 1.69
N PRO A 303 -8.48 13.42 1.84
CA PRO A 303 -7.89 14.38 0.91
C PRO A 303 -8.16 13.87 -0.51
N PRO A 304 -8.57 14.76 -1.44
CA PRO A 304 -8.81 14.35 -2.81
C PRO A 304 -7.58 13.58 -3.30
N PRO A 305 -7.76 12.47 -4.06
CA PRO A 305 -6.64 11.72 -4.59
C PRO A 305 -5.71 12.71 -5.28
N ALA A 306 -4.41 12.61 -4.95
CA ALA A 306 -3.39 13.46 -5.57
C ALA A 306 -3.63 13.43 -7.09
N PRO A 307 -3.65 14.60 -7.76
CA PRO A 307 -3.92 14.65 -9.18
C PRO A 307 -2.98 13.66 -9.86
N GLU A 308 -3.57 12.74 -10.65
CA GLU A 308 -2.77 11.78 -11.40
C GLU A 308 -1.72 12.57 -12.17
N PRO A 309 -0.43 12.19 -12.08
CA PRO A 309 0.61 12.89 -12.81
C PRO A 309 0.17 12.95 -14.28
N PRO A 310 0.26 14.13 -14.92
CA PRO A 310 -0.22 14.31 -16.28
C PRO A 310 0.39 13.20 -17.14
N GLN A 311 -0.46 12.44 -17.81
CA GLN A 311 -0.01 11.38 -18.71
C GLN A 311 0.74 12.06 -19.87
N MET A 312 2.05 12.18 -19.72
CA MET A 312 2.92 12.62 -20.80
C MET A 312 2.87 11.55 -21.87
N THR A 313 2.58 11.98 -23.10
CA THR A 313 2.77 11.12 -24.26
C THR A 313 4.23 10.71 -24.35
N MET A 314 4.51 9.55 -24.95
CA MET A 314 5.89 9.08 -25.14
C MET A 314 6.76 10.14 -25.86
N GLU A 315 6.16 10.92 -26.76
CA GLU A 315 6.82 12.02 -27.47
C GLU A 315 7.22 13.17 -26.53
N GLN A 316 6.35 13.55 -25.59
CA GLN A 316 6.68 14.54 -24.56
C GLN A 316 7.76 14.04 -23.60
N TYR A 317 7.73 12.75 -23.24
CA TYR A 317 8.76 12.15 -22.39
C TYR A 317 10.13 12.15 -23.06
N LEU A 318 10.18 11.89 -24.37
CA LEU A 318 11.42 11.93 -25.16
C LEU A 318 11.91 13.36 -25.43
N ALA A 319 11.02 14.34 -25.41
CA ALA A 319 11.35 15.76 -25.54
C ALA A 319 11.79 16.41 -24.22
N ASP A 320 11.64 15.73 -23.08
CA ASP A 320 12.04 16.26 -21.77
C ASP A 320 13.57 16.48 -21.70
N PRO A 321 14.03 17.69 -21.35
CA PRO A 321 15.46 18.02 -21.28
C PRO A 321 16.27 17.12 -20.34
N GLY A 322 15.66 16.62 -19.27
CA GLY A 322 16.28 15.68 -18.34
C GLY A 322 16.49 14.31 -18.96
N VAL A 323 15.51 13.82 -19.73
CA VAL A 323 15.62 12.55 -20.47
C VAL A 323 16.65 12.67 -21.60
N GLN A 324 16.73 13.82 -22.28
CA GLN A 324 17.77 14.08 -23.28
C GLN A 324 19.17 14.15 -22.66
N ALA A 325 19.34 14.83 -21.52
CA ALA A 325 20.61 14.90 -20.81
C ALA A 325 21.05 13.51 -20.31
N TRP A 326 20.12 12.71 -19.78
CA TRP A 326 20.40 11.34 -19.37
C TRP A 326 20.79 10.45 -20.56
N ARG A 327 20.09 10.57 -21.71
CA ARG A 327 20.47 9.88 -22.94
C ARG A 327 21.82 10.33 -23.48
N ALA A 328 22.16 11.61 -23.40
CA ALA A 328 23.46 12.12 -23.83
C ALA A 328 24.60 11.60 -22.93
N GLN A 329 24.36 11.46 -21.62
CA GLN A 329 25.34 10.88 -20.70
C GLN A 329 25.49 9.36 -20.84
N ASN A 330 24.42 8.65 -21.19
CA ASN A 330 24.40 7.19 -21.31
C ASN A 330 24.48 6.68 -22.75
N ALA A 331 24.51 7.56 -23.74
CA ALA A 331 24.91 7.24 -25.09
C ALA A 331 26.39 6.87 -25.01
N ALA A 332 26.64 5.57 -24.82
CA ALA A 332 27.97 5.01 -24.90
C ALA A 332 28.65 5.57 -26.15
N PRO A 333 29.90 6.04 -26.07
CA PRO A 333 30.60 6.54 -27.24
C PRO A 333 30.48 5.45 -28.30
N ALA A 334 29.80 5.78 -29.41
CA ALA A 334 29.63 4.86 -30.52
C ALA A 334 31.00 4.27 -30.78
N GLN A 335 31.13 2.95 -30.57
CA GLN A 335 32.38 2.22 -30.75
C GLN A 335 32.98 2.74 -32.04
N GLN A 336 34.08 3.50 -31.92
CA GLN A 336 34.82 3.99 -33.07
C GLN A 336 35.06 2.75 -33.91
N CYS A 337 34.42 2.67 -35.06
CA CYS A 337 34.63 1.60 -36.00
C CYS A 337 36.14 1.58 -36.26
N ILE A 338 36.83 0.61 -35.68
CA ILE A 338 38.23 0.35 -35.94
C ILE A 338 38.28 0.14 -37.46
N PRO A 339 38.95 1.00 -38.23
CA PRO A 339 39.03 0.82 -39.67
C PRO A 339 39.63 -0.56 -39.91
N MET A 340 38.89 -1.43 -40.61
CA MET A 340 39.41 -2.74 -40.99
C MET A 340 40.75 -2.53 -41.71
N PRO A 341 41.79 -3.33 -41.39
CA PRO A 341 43.06 -3.23 -42.09
C PRO A 341 42.81 -3.52 -43.58
N ARG A 342 43.16 -2.53 -44.42
CA ARG A 342 43.20 -2.72 -45.87
C ARG A 342 44.36 -3.67 -46.20
N TRP A 343 44.03 -4.94 -46.41
CA TRP A 343 44.91 -5.87 -47.12
C TRP A 343 44.48 -5.87 -48.58
N CYS A 344 45.21 -5.10 -49.41
CA CYS A 344 45.35 -5.21 -50.86
C CYS A 344 46.74 -4.70 -51.20
#